data_AF-A0A421FSH3-F1
#
_entry.id   AF-A0A421FSH3-F1
#
_cell.length_a   1.000
_cell.length_b   1.000
_cell.length_c   1.000
_cell.angle_alpha   90.00
_cell.angle_beta   90.00
_cell.angle_gamma   90.00
#
_symmetry.space_group_name_H-M   'P 1'
#
loop_
_entity.id
_entity.type
_entity.pdbx_description
1 polymer ?
#
loop_
_entity_poly.entity_id
_entity_poly.type
_entity_poly.pdbx_seq_one_letter_code
_entity_poly.pdbx_strand_id
1 'polypeptide(L)'
;SDEMKAAVLKRKIRSPTARAMMAQAHYRFKMLLKYKMVRSGGGVINCEEEYASKTCSRCGAINHKLGGKHVFQCPSCNVVLDRDVNGAKNIFHKNMCMLG
;
A
#
# COMPACT_ATOMS: atom_id res chain seq x y z
N SER A 1 -33.94 -10.42 -7.72
CA SER A 1 -34.23 -10.05 -9.12
C SER A 1 -32.92 -9.91 -9.89
N ASP A 2 -32.95 -10.07 -11.21
CA ASP A 2 -31.77 -9.91 -12.06
C ASP A 2 -31.21 -8.47 -12.07
N GLU A 3 -32.03 -7.47 -11.70
CA GLU A 3 -31.57 -6.10 -11.42
C GLU A 3 -30.55 -6.01 -10.28
N MET A 4 -30.73 -6.76 -9.19
CA MET A 4 -29.74 -6.79 -8.10
C MET A 4 -28.39 -7.36 -8.58
N LYS A 5 -28.41 -8.36 -9.48
CA LYS A 5 -27.19 -8.93 -10.06
C LYS A 5 -26.51 -7.92 -11.00
N ALA A 6 -27.26 -7.21 -11.82
CA ALA A 6 -26.75 -6.15 -12.71
C ALA A 6 -26.13 -4.97 -11.92
N ALA A 7 -26.76 -4.56 -10.82
CA ALA A 7 -26.23 -3.51 -9.94
C ALA A 7 -24.93 -3.92 -9.23
N VAL A 8 -24.75 -5.20 -8.90
CA VAL A 8 -23.49 -5.74 -8.36
C VAL A 8 -22.39 -5.72 -9.42
N LEU A 9 -22.70 -6.04 -10.69
CA LEU A 9 -21.75 -6.01 -11.81
C LEU A 9 -21.23 -4.60 -12.14
N LYS A 10 -22.02 -3.55 -11.85
CA LYS A 10 -21.64 -2.15 -12.09
C LYS A 10 -20.60 -1.60 -11.08
N ARG A 11 -20.40 -2.25 -9.94
CA ARG A 11 -19.50 -1.77 -8.87
C ARG A 11 -18.04 -2.20 -9.13
N LYS A 12 -17.12 -1.23 -9.26
CA LYS A 12 -15.67 -1.48 -9.39
C LYS A 12 -15.08 -2.21 -8.16
N ILE A 13 -15.59 -1.91 -6.96
CA ILE A 13 -15.18 -2.54 -5.71
C ILE A 13 -16.35 -3.35 -5.14
N ARG A 14 -16.09 -4.62 -4.80
CA ARG A 14 -17.11 -5.50 -4.23
C ARG A 14 -17.45 -5.08 -2.80
N SER A 15 -18.70 -5.29 -2.38
CA SER A 15 -19.16 -4.89 -1.04
C SER A 15 -18.37 -5.51 0.13
N PRO A 16 -17.87 -6.76 0.08
CA PRO A 16 -17.04 -7.29 1.16
C PRO A 16 -15.71 -6.54 1.27
N THR A 17 -15.08 -6.21 0.13
CA THR A 17 -13.84 -5.44 0.08
C THR A 17 -14.05 -4.04 0.66
N ALA A 18 -15.12 -3.35 0.27
CA ALA A 18 -15.42 -2.02 0.81
C ALA A 18 -15.63 -2.05 2.34
N ARG A 19 -16.35 -3.05 2.86
CA ARG A 19 -16.52 -3.22 4.32
C ARG A 19 -15.21 -3.52 5.03
N ALA A 20 -14.37 -4.40 4.47
CA ALA A 20 -13.05 -4.70 5.02
C ALA A 20 -12.16 -3.44 5.08
N MET A 21 -12.18 -2.62 4.02
CA MET A 21 -11.45 -1.33 3.99
C MET A 21 -11.94 -0.36 5.08
N MET A 22 -13.25 -0.26 5.31
CA MET A 22 -13.80 0.60 6.37
C MET A 22 -13.36 0.14 7.77
N ALA A 23 -13.29 -1.17 8.00
CA ALA A 23 -12.87 -1.72 9.29
C ALA A 23 -11.41 -1.39 9.65
N GLN A 24 -10.55 -1.12 8.66
CA GLN A 24 -9.16 -0.72 8.90
C GLN A 24 -9.00 0.68 9.50
N ALA A 25 -10.01 1.56 9.36
CA ALA A 25 -10.02 2.91 9.93
C ALA A 25 -8.73 3.73 9.65
N HIS A 26 -8.18 3.65 8.43
CA HIS A 26 -6.88 4.26 8.06
C HIS A 26 -6.73 5.74 8.44
N TYR A 27 -7.78 6.54 8.30
CA TYR A 27 -7.75 7.96 8.69
C TYR A 27 -7.54 8.12 10.20
N ARG A 28 -8.26 7.35 11.02
CA ARG A 28 -8.12 7.38 12.48
C ARG A 28 -6.71 6.94 12.91
N PHE A 29 -6.18 5.90 12.27
CA PHE A 29 -4.81 5.44 12.48
C PHE A 29 -3.79 6.55 12.18
N LYS A 30 -3.91 7.21 11.02
CA LYS A 30 -3.07 8.35 10.63
C LYS A 30 -3.12 9.49 11.64
N MET A 31 -4.30 9.84 12.15
CA MET A 31 -4.45 10.91 13.16
C MET A 31 -3.78 10.54 14.49
N LEU A 32 -3.93 9.29 14.95
CA LEU A 32 -3.23 8.81 16.13
C LEU A 32 -1.70 8.84 15.97
N LEU A 33 -1.20 8.48 14.79
CA LEU A 33 0.22 8.50 14.46
C LEU A 33 0.78 9.92 14.54
N LYS A 34 0.10 10.88 13.91
CA LYS A 34 0.46 12.31 14.00
C LYS A 34 0.48 12.81 15.44
N TYR A 35 -0.58 12.51 16.20
CA TYR A 35 -0.68 12.89 17.61
C TYR A 35 0.49 12.35 18.44
N LYS A 36 0.83 11.07 18.27
CA LYS A 36 1.93 10.44 19.01
C LYS A 36 3.29 11.01 18.63
N MET A 37 3.54 11.23 17.34
CA MET A 37 4.82 11.76 16.88
C MET A 37 5.06 13.19 17.38
N VAL A 38 4.04 14.06 17.33
CA VAL A 38 4.13 15.42 17.89
C VAL A 38 4.50 15.39 19.38
N ARG A 39 3.93 14.47 20.16
CA ARG A 39 4.24 14.32 21.59
C ARG A 39 5.66 13.83 21.87
N SER A 40 6.22 13.04 20.96
CA SER A 40 7.58 12.53 21.06
C SER A 40 8.63 13.45 20.42
N GLY A 41 8.21 14.62 19.89
CA GLY A 41 9.10 15.54 19.17
C GLY A 41 9.47 15.10 17.75
N GLY A 42 8.79 14.09 17.20
CA GLY A 42 9.02 13.58 15.85
C GLY A 42 8.02 14.12 14.81
N GLY A 43 8.31 13.87 13.54
CA GLY A 43 7.45 14.22 12.40
C GLY A 43 6.69 13.03 11.80
N VAL A 44 5.60 13.33 11.09
CA VAL A 44 4.91 12.38 10.19
C VAL A 44 4.79 13.02 8.81
N ILE A 45 5.38 12.38 7.81
CA ILE A 45 5.28 12.79 6.42
C ILE A 45 4.21 11.93 5.76
N ASN A 46 3.28 12.57 5.04
CA ASN A 46 2.36 11.84 4.18
C ASN A 46 3.01 11.68 2.82
N CYS A 47 3.08 10.44 2.36
CA CYS A 47 3.67 10.10 1.07
C CYS A 47 2.64 9.45 0.15
N GLU A 48 2.91 9.50 -1.15
CA GLU A 48 2.17 8.74 -2.14
C GLU A 48 2.62 7.27 -2.17
N GLU A 49 1.67 6.34 -2.24
CA GLU A 49 1.92 4.89 -2.18
C GLU A 49 1.99 4.21 -3.55
N GLU A 50 1.92 4.97 -4.64
CA GLU A 50 1.76 4.41 -5.97
C GLU A 50 2.93 3.47 -6.33
N TYR A 51 2.61 2.29 -6.88
CA TYR A 51 3.58 1.25 -7.27
C TYR A 51 4.52 0.73 -6.17
N ALA A 52 4.40 1.17 -4.91
CA ALA A 52 5.33 0.79 -3.84
C ALA A 52 5.39 -0.72 -3.62
N SER A 53 4.26 -1.43 -3.75
CA SER A 53 4.22 -2.90 -3.60
C SER A 53 4.74 -3.67 -4.82
N LYS A 54 4.76 -3.06 -6.01
CA LYS A 54 5.09 -3.71 -7.29
C LYS A 54 6.50 -3.43 -7.79
N THR A 55 7.12 -2.34 -7.36
CA THR A 55 8.48 -1.98 -7.75
C THR A 55 9.49 -2.76 -6.92
N CYS A 56 10.54 -3.27 -7.53
CA CYS A 56 11.62 -3.92 -6.80
C CYS A 56 12.45 -2.87 -6.05
N SER A 57 12.49 -2.95 -4.72
CA SER A 57 13.30 -2.05 -3.88
C SER A 57 14.81 -2.19 -4.11
N ARG A 58 15.28 -3.26 -4.75
CA ARG A 58 16.70 -3.48 -5.06
C ARG A 58 17.12 -2.92 -6.42
N CYS A 59 16.31 -3.12 -7.47
CA CYS A 59 16.71 -2.84 -8.85
C CYS A 59 15.72 -1.96 -9.63
N GLY A 60 14.63 -1.50 -9.02
CA GLY A 60 13.63 -0.63 -9.65
C GLY A 60 12.65 -1.32 -10.63
N ALA A 61 12.87 -2.58 -10.99
CA ALA A 61 11.99 -3.29 -11.93
C ALA A 61 10.57 -3.49 -11.37
N ILE A 62 9.54 -3.31 -12.22
CA ILE A 62 8.14 -3.46 -11.83
C ILE A 62 7.65 -4.88 -12.10
N ASN A 63 7.06 -5.53 -11.10
CA ASN A 63 6.36 -6.81 -11.25
C ASN A 63 4.88 -6.59 -11.56
N HIS A 64 4.52 -6.56 -12.85
CA HIS A 64 3.13 -6.41 -13.30
C HIS A 64 2.24 -7.62 -12.96
N LYS A 65 2.83 -8.80 -12.68
CA LYS A 65 2.12 -10.07 -12.42
C LYS A 65 1.97 -10.38 -10.92
N LEU A 66 2.25 -9.41 -10.04
CA LEU A 66 2.31 -9.62 -8.59
C LEU A 66 0.93 -9.99 -7.96
N GLY A 67 -0.17 -9.41 -8.44
CA GLY A 67 -1.52 -9.69 -7.93
C GLY A 67 -1.66 -9.50 -6.42
N GLY A 68 -2.29 -10.44 -5.72
CA GLY A 68 -2.49 -10.46 -4.26
C GLY A 68 -1.46 -11.29 -3.45
N LYS A 69 -0.37 -11.78 -4.06
CA LYS A 69 0.67 -12.61 -3.41
C LYS A 69 1.43 -11.91 -2.26
N HIS A 70 1.51 -12.52 -1.08
CA HIS A 70 2.29 -11.94 0.04
C HIS A 70 3.81 -11.86 -0.18
N VAL A 71 4.35 -12.68 -1.09
CA VAL A 71 5.78 -12.67 -1.43
C VAL A 71 6.01 -11.88 -2.73
N PHE A 72 6.98 -10.97 -2.71
CA PHE A 72 7.49 -10.29 -3.89
C PHE A 72 8.70 -11.04 -4.45
N GLN A 73 8.59 -11.47 -5.71
CA GLN A 73 9.71 -11.98 -6.50
C GLN A 73 9.97 -11.02 -7.66
N CYS A 74 11.19 -10.48 -7.74
CA CYS A 74 11.57 -9.58 -8.81
C CYS A 74 11.76 -10.34 -10.12
N PRO A 75 11.15 -9.92 -11.25
CA PRO A 75 11.35 -10.55 -12.54
C PRO A 75 12.71 -10.24 -13.20
N SER A 76 13.49 -9.31 -12.63
CA SER A 76 14.76 -8.83 -13.21
C SER A 76 15.98 -9.28 -12.41
N CYS A 77 16.04 -8.99 -11.11
CA CYS A 77 17.18 -9.34 -10.26
C CYS A 77 16.96 -10.57 -9.37
N ASN A 78 15.83 -11.26 -9.52
CA ASN A 78 15.47 -12.48 -8.78
C ASN A 78 15.44 -12.36 -7.24
N VAL A 79 15.51 -11.14 -6.68
CA VAL A 79 15.34 -10.96 -5.23
C VAL A 79 13.95 -11.43 -4.80
N VAL A 80 13.91 -12.16 -3.69
CA VAL A 80 12.70 -12.63 -3.04
C VAL A 80 12.62 -12.01 -1.65
N LEU A 81 11.51 -11.35 -1.34
CA LEU A 81 11.26 -10.78 -0.02
C LEU A 81 9.75 -10.69 0.23
N ASP A 82 9.39 -10.48 1.49
CA ASP A 82 8.02 -10.11 1.86
C ASP A 82 7.57 -8.84 1.12
N ARG A 83 6.32 -8.82 0.65
CA ARG A 83 5.76 -7.71 -0.13
C ARG A 83 5.72 -6.42 0.71
N ASP A 84 5.36 -6.51 1.97
CA ASP A 84 5.20 -5.34 2.83
C ASP A 84 6.57 -4.77 3.17
N VAL A 85 7.58 -5.62 3.36
CA VAL A 85 9.00 -5.19 3.48
C VAL A 85 9.46 -4.49 2.20
N ASN A 86 9.14 -5.03 1.03
CA ASN A 86 9.47 -4.39 -0.25
C ASN A 86 8.78 -3.02 -0.40
N GLY A 87 7.50 -2.97 -0.05
CA GLY A 87 6.69 -1.75 -0.06
C GLY A 87 7.25 -0.67 0.86
N ALA A 88 7.61 -1.03 2.10
CA ALA A 88 8.19 -0.12 3.08
C ALA A 88 9.51 0.49 2.58
N LYS A 89 10.39 -0.33 1.98
CA LYS A 89 11.66 0.15 1.38
C LYS A 89 11.41 1.12 0.23
N ASN A 90 10.44 0.84 -0.64
CA ASN A 90 10.11 1.75 -1.73
C ASN A 90 9.50 3.06 -1.25
N ILE A 91 8.64 3.02 -0.22
CA ILE A 91 8.12 4.25 0.41
C ILE A 91 9.29 5.07 0.95
N PHE A 92 10.23 4.44 1.65
CA PHE A 92 11.42 5.13 2.13
C PHE A 92 12.21 5.75 0.97
N HIS A 93 12.62 4.96 -0.04
CA HIS A 93 13.41 5.44 -1.18
C HIS A 93 12.75 6.62 -1.90
N LYS A 94 11.43 6.58 -2.11
CA LYS A 94 10.68 7.66 -2.77
C LYS A 94 10.65 8.96 -1.99
N ASN A 95 10.74 8.89 -0.67
CA ASN A 95 10.56 10.04 0.21
C ASN A 95 11.85 10.41 0.95
N MET A 96 13.00 9.83 0.58
CA MET A 96 14.29 10.15 1.21
C MET A 96 14.59 11.66 1.17
N CYS A 97 14.23 12.34 0.08
CA CYS A 97 14.43 13.79 -0.05
C CYS A 97 13.57 14.64 0.92
N MET A 98 12.52 14.06 1.50
CA MET A 98 11.62 14.74 2.44
C MET A 98 12.10 14.63 3.89
N LEU A 99 13.15 13.84 4.16
CA LEU A 99 13.56 13.46 5.52
C LEU A 99 14.57 14.42 6.18
N GLY A 100 14.99 15.50 5.52
CA GLY A 100 15.68 16.65 6.13
C GLY A 100 16.83 16.32 7.06
#